data_AF-A0AAV4UM38-F1
#
_entry.id   AF-A0AAV4UM38-F1
#
_cell.length_a   1.000
_cell.length_b   1.000
_cell.length_c   1.000
_cell.angle_alpha   90.00
_cell.angle_beta   90.00
_cell.angle_gamma   90.00
#
_symmetry.space_group_name_H-M   'P 1'
#
loop_
_entity.id
_entity.type
_entity.pdbx_description
1 polymer ?
#
loop_
_entity_poly.entity_id
_entity_poly.type
_entity_poly.pdbx_seq_one_letter_code
_entity_poly.pdbx_strand_id
1 'polypeptide(L)'
;MHQNIEEVMSISAFFAYVLVFVNFLSFFMLNTTDFSSIQLVLSLPIFIIGFLWTASYFVKLTLTGSKLVDICVMWQQLQMKLVKDCAKMYQSTSTEEFKYFLVFIKGSKLDLEFTGGGMFQLDRSLLLTMSSAIVSYSVLAVTF
;
A
#
# COMPACT_ATOMS: atom_id res chain seq x y z
N MET A 1 -0.38 -19.28 -7.12
CA MET A 1 -1.18 -18.25 -7.83
C MET A 1 -1.30 -16.95 -7.05
N HIS A 2 -1.64 -16.97 -5.75
CA HIS A 2 -1.68 -15.76 -4.91
C HIS A 2 -0.31 -15.05 -4.79
N GLN A 3 0.79 -15.80 -4.64
CA GLN A 3 2.15 -15.21 -4.60
C GLN A 3 2.52 -14.41 -5.86
N ASN A 4 2.14 -14.86 -7.06
CA ASN A 4 2.42 -14.10 -8.29
C ASN A 4 1.61 -12.80 -8.36
N ILE A 5 0.38 -12.79 -7.83
CA ILE A 5 -0.45 -11.58 -7.78
C ILE A 5 0.15 -10.60 -6.76
N GLU A 6 0.62 -11.10 -5.63
CA GLU A 6 1.30 -10.33 -4.60
C GLU A 6 2.59 -9.72 -5.13
N GLU A 7 3.47 -10.48 -5.79
CA GLU A 7 4.70 -9.96 -6.40
C GLU A 7 4.42 -8.90 -7.47
N VAL A 8 3.46 -9.13 -8.38
CA VAL A 8 3.14 -8.17 -9.44
C VAL A 8 2.52 -6.89 -8.87
N MET A 9 1.62 -7.00 -7.90
CA MET A 9 1.05 -5.85 -7.19
C MET A 9 2.13 -5.11 -6.40
N SER A 10 3.07 -5.85 -5.81
CA SER A 10 4.15 -5.33 -4.99
C SER A 10 5.13 -4.50 -5.82
N ILE A 11 5.54 -5.02 -6.98
CA ILE A 11 6.37 -4.29 -7.94
C ILE A 11 5.62 -3.08 -8.51
N SER A 12 4.34 -3.22 -8.85
CA SER A 12 3.53 -2.12 -9.37
C SER A 12 3.39 -0.97 -8.37
N ALA A 13 3.19 -1.31 -7.09
CA ALA A 13 3.13 -0.35 -6.01
C ALA A 13 4.46 0.35 -5.77
N PHE A 14 5.58 -0.38 -5.86
CA PHE A 14 6.92 0.19 -5.80
C PHE A 14 7.14 1.23 -6.92
N PHE A 15 6.82 0.88 -8.16
CA PHE A 15 6.95 1.82 -9.28
C PHE A 15 6.02 3.03 -9.14
N ALA A 16 4.78 2.84 -8.66
CA ALA A 16 3.87 3.94 -8.40
C ALA A 16 4.42 4.90 -7.32
N TYR A 17 5.01 4.36 -6.25
CA TYR A 17 5.68 5.15 -5.20
C TYR A 17 6.83 5.98 -5.78
N VAL A 18 7.74 5.35 -6.53
CA VAL A 18 8.88 6.03 -7.16
C VAL A 18 8.40 7.13 -8.12
N LEU A 19 7.36 6.86 -8.92
CA LEU A 19 6.84 7.79 -9.90
C LEU A 19 6.19 9.03 -9.25
N VAL A 20 5.50 8.87 -8.12
CA VAL A 20 5.00 10.01 -7.33
C VAL A 20 6.16 10.83 -6.77
N PHE A 21 7.17 10.18 -6.21
CA PHE A 21 8.31 10.88 -5.62
C PHE A 21 9.13 11.66 -6.68
N VAL A 22 9.35 11.07 -7.86
CA VAL A 22 10.04 11.74 -8.97
C VAL A 22 9.21 12.90 -9.54
N ASN A 23 7.89 12.72 -9.70
CA ASN A 23 7.01 13.80 -10.14
C ASN A 23 6.96 14.95 -9.13
N PHE A 24 6.97 14.63 -7.85
CA PHE A 24 7.07 15.62 -6.77
C PHE A 24 8.36 16.43 -6.89
N LEU A 25 9.52 15.78 -6.96
CA LEU A 25 10.81 16.47 -7.12
C LEU A 25 10.88 17.30 -8.40
N SER A 26 10.35 16.79 -9.51
CA SER A 26 10.33 17.50 -10.80
C SER A 26 9.46 18.76 -10.74
N PHE A 27 8.31 18.70 -10.06
CA PHE A 27 7.46 19.88 -9.82
C PHE A 27 8.21 20.95 -9.00
N PHE A 28 8.97 20.53 -7.99
CA PHE A 28 9.74 21.45 -7.15
C PHE A 28 10.90 22.12 -7.88
N MET A 29 11.66 21.38 -8.68
CA MET A 29 12.77 21.94 -9.49
C MET A 29 12.31 23.01 -10.49
N LEU A 30 11.06 22.93 -10.97
CA LEU A 30 10.47 23.94 -11.85
C LEU A 30 10.03 25.21 -11.10
N ASN A 31 9.69 25.11 -9.80
CA ASN A 31 9.35 26.27 -8.98
C ASN A 31 10.57 27.10 -8.57
N THR A 32 11.78 26.51 -8.58
CA THR A 32 13.04 27.21 -8.28
C THR A 32 13.64 27.95 -9.49
N THR A 33 13.11 27.76 -10.69
CA THR A 33 13.58 28.45 -11.89
C THR A 33 12.85 29.78 -12.12
N ASP A 34 13.59 30.85 -12.38
CA ASP A 34 13.04 32.18 -12.68
C ASP A 34 11.94 32.12 -13.75
N PHE A 35 10.71 32.51 -13.37
CA PHE A 35 9.50 32.51 -14.20
C PHE A 35 9.51 33.54 -15.36
N SER A 36 10.68 33.90 -15.87
CA SER A 36 10.85 34.90 -16.93
C SER A 36 10.41 34.42 -18.32
N SER A 37 10.16 33.12 -18.50
CA SER A 37 9.73 32.55 -19.78
C SER A 37 8.25 32.14 -19.80
N ILE A 38 7.51 32.64 -20.79
CA ILE A 38 6.07 32.37 -21.01
C ILE A 38 5.76 30.86 -21.17
N GLN A 39 6.72 30.08 -21.66
CA GLN A 39 6.61 28.61 -21.77
C GLN A 39 6.53 27.93 -20.40
N LEU A 40 7.26 28.41 -19.39
CA LEU A 40 7.22 27.85 -18.03
C LEU A 40 5.87 28.09 -17.36
N VAL A 41 5.30 29.29 -17.53
CA VAL A 41 3.98 29.68 -16.99
C VAL A 41 2.85 28.80 -17.54
N LEU A 42 2.88 28.47 -18.83
CA LEU A 42 1.90 27.57 -19.46
C LEU A 42 2.09 26.09 -19.07
N SER A 43 3.33 25.68 -18.77
CA SER A 43 3.63 24.31 -18.37
C SER A 43 3.27 24.00 -16.91
N LEU A 44 3.33 25.01 -16.03
CA LEU A 44 3.03 24.89 -14.61
C LEU A 44 1.67 24.22 -14.28
N PRO A 45 0.53 24.62 -14.87
CA PRO A 45 -0.75 23.95 -14.62
C PRO A 45 -0.75 22.49 -15.05
N ILE A 46 -0.03 22.12 -16.12
CA ILE A 46 0.07 20.72 -16.58
C ILE A 46 0.81 19.88 -15.54
N PHE A 47 1.90 20.41 -14.96
CA PHE A 47 2.63 19.74 -13.89
C PHE A 47 1.81 19.64 -12.59
N ILE A 48 1.06 20.68 -12.21
CA ILE A 48 0.17 20.64 -11.05
C ILE A 48 -0.91 19.56 -11.24
N ILE A 49 -1.56 19.52 -12.41
CA ILE A 49 -2.58 18.53 -12.72
C ILE A 49 -1.98 17.11 -12.70
N GLY A 50 -0.79 16.93 -13.31
CA GLY A 50 -0.08 15.64 -13.29
C GLY A 50 0.31 15.18 -11.89
N PHE A 51 0.76 16.11 -11.03
CA PHE A 51 1.08 15.83 -9.63
C PHE A 51 -0.17 15.45 -8.83
N LEU A 52 -1.25 16.24 -8.92
CA LEU A 52 -2.51 15.92 -8.23
C LEU A 52 -3.08 14.58 -8.68
N TRP A 53 -3.00 14.28 -9.98
CA TRP A 53 -3.46 13.01 -10.54
C TRP A 53 -2.66 11.83 -9.99
N THR A 54 -1.33 11.92 -10.01
CA THR A 54 -0.43 10.85 -9.54
C THR A 54 -0.53 10.64 -8.03
N ALA A 55 -0.61 11.72 -7.24
CA ALA A 55 -0.85 11.67 -5.81
C ALA A 55 -2.20 11.02 -5.48
N SER A 56 -3.27 11.41 -6.18
CA SER A 56 -4.60 10.82 -5.99
C SER A 56 -4.61 9.32 -6.29
N TYR A 57 -3.95 8.90 -7.37
CA TYR A 57 -3.85 7.49 -7.74
C TYR A 57 -3.08 6.67 -6.69
N PHE A 58 -1.98 7.22 -6.17
CA PHE A 58 -1.21 6.59 -5.11
C PHE A 58 -1.98 6.46 -3.79
N VAL A 59 -2.73 7.50 -3.40
CA VAL A 59 -3.63 7.43 -2.24
C VAL A 59 -4.67 6.32 -2.44
N LYS A 60 -5.29 6.26 -3.61
CA LYS A 60 -6.28 5.22 -3.93
C LYS A 60 -5.67 3.81 -3.86
N LEU A 61 -4.48 3.63 -4.41
CA LEU A 61 -3.77 2.35 -4.42
C LEU A 61 -3.40 1.92 -2.99
N THR A 62 -2.89 2.84 -2.18
CA THR A 62 -2.50 2.58 -0.78
C THR A 62 -3.72 2.27 0.10
N LEU A 63 -4.84 3.00 -0.07
CA LEU A 63 -6.08 2.72 0.64
C LEU A 63 -6.70 1.38 0.25
N THR A 64 -6.69 1.03 -1.03
CA THR A 64 -7.16 -0.29 -1.49
C THR A 64 -6.27 -1.40 -0.96
N GLY A 65 -4.94 -1.23 -0.99
CA GLY A 65 -3.98 -2.17 -0.40
C GLY A 65 -4.23 -2.38 1.10
N SER A 66 -4.37 -1.29 1.86
CA SER A 66 -4.67 -1.33 3.30
C SER A 66 -6.00 -2.04 3.58
N LYS A 67 -7.07 -1.79 2.80
CA LYS A 67 -8.34 -2.52 2.96
C LYS A 67 -8.19 -4.02 2.72
N LEU A 68 -7.34 -4.41 1.78
CA LEU A 68 -7.13 -5.82 1.47
C LEU A 68 -6.40 -6.53 2.61
N VAL A 69 -5.42 -5.86 3.21
CA VAL A 69 -4.75 -6.32 4.45
C VAL A 69 -5.76 -6.43 5.60
N ASP A 70 -6.61 -5.42 5.81
CA ASP A 70 -7.65 -5.45 6.84
C ASP A 70 -8.60 -6.65 6.68
N ILE A 71 -9.02 -6.95 5.44
CA ILE A 71 -9.86 -8.12 5.12
C ILE A 71 -9.12 -9.43 5.42
N CYS A 72 -7.83 -9.52 5.10
CA CYS A 72 -7.02 -10.71 5.39
C CYS A 72 -6.89 -10.95 6.89
N VAL A 73 -6.62 -9.91 7.68
CA VAL A 73 -6.56 -9.99 9.14
C VAL A 73 -7.92 -10.43 9.72
N MET A 74 -9.02 -9.84 9.22
CA MET A 74 -10.37 -10.22 9.64
C MET A 74 -10.67 -11.69 9.31
N TRP A 75 -10.24 -12.17 8.14
CA TRP A 75 -10.38 -13.57 7.74
C TRP A 75 -9.60 -14.51 8.67
N GLN A 76 -8.35 -14.17 9.00
CA GLN A 76 -7.53 -14.94 9.96
C GLN A 76 -8.18 -15.00 11.34
N GLN A 77 -8.74 -13.88 11.83
CA GLN A 77 -9.48 -13.84 13.10
C GLN A 77 -10.73 -14.73 13.06
N LEU A 78 -11.47 -14.72 11.95
CA LEU A 78 -12.65 -15.57 11.74
C LEU A 78 -12.27 -17.06 11.75
N GLN A 79 -11.19 -17.42 11.04
CA GLN A 79 -10.63 -18.78 11.05
C GLN A 79 -10.26 -19.20 12.47
N MET A 80 -9.54 -18.36 13.22
CA MET A 80 -9.13 -18.69 14.59
C MET A 80 -10.34 -18.86 15.53
N LYS A 81 -11.41 -18.08 15.32
CA LYS A 81 -12.66 -18.22 16.08
C LYS A 81 -13.36 -19.55 15.76
N LEU A 82 -13.47 -19.90 14.48
CA LEU A 82 -14.04 -21.19 14.05
C LEU A 82 -13.28 -22.39 14.63
N VAL A 83 -11.94 -22.33 14.67
CA VAL A 83 -11.11 -23.36 15.35
C VAL A 83 -11.50 -23.49 16.81
N LYS A 84 -11.57 -22.38 17.54
CA LYS A 84 -11.88 -22.38 18.98
C LYS A 84 -13.29 -22.93 19.25
N ASP A 85 -14.26 -22.56 18.42
CA ASP A 85 -15.65 -22.99 18.58
C ASP A 85 -15.81 -24.48 18.23
N CYS A 86 -15.17 -24.96 17.15
CA CYS A 86 -15.11 -26.39 16.83
C CYS A 86 -14.38 -27.19 17.91
N ALA A 87 -13.24 -26.72 18.41
CA ALA A 87 -12.48 -27.40 19.47
C ALA A 87 -13.30 -27.58 20.76
N LYS A 88 -14.20 -26.63 21.08
CA LYS A 88 -15.15 -26.75 22.20
C LYS A 88 -16.26 -27.77 21.92
N MET A 89 -16.79 -27.82 20.70
CA MET A 89 -17.82 -28.79 20.30
C MET A 89 -17.29 -30.23 20.26
N TYR A 90 -16.06 -30.43 19.80
CA TYR A 90 -15.44 -31.74 19.59
C TYR A 90 -14.81 -32.36 20.86
N GLN A 91 -14.99 -31.79 22.06
CA GLN A 91 -14.63 -32.44 23.32
C GLN A 91 -15.36 -33.79 23.56
N SER A 92 -16.37 -34.11 22.75
CA SER A 92 -17.23 -35.30 22.90
C SER A 92 -17.16 -36.32 21.76
N THR A 93 -16.50 -36.07 20.63
CA THR A 93 -16.58 -36.97 19.45
C THR A 93 -15.33 -36.94 18.55
N SER A 94 -14.96 -38.11 18.01
CA SER A 94 -14.02 -38.43 16.92
C SER A 94 -12.85 -37.45 16.62
N THR A 95 -11.64 -37.88 16.97
CA THR A 95 -10.35 -37.18 16.77
C THR A 95 -9.87 -37.00 15.33
N GLU A 96 -10.44 -37.70 14.35
CA GLU A 96 -9.97 -37.69 12.94
C GLU A 96 -10.45 -36.45 12.16
N GLU A 97 -11.74 -36.11 12.23
CA GLU A 97 -12.34 -34.98 11.52
C GLU A 97 -11.74 -33.63 11.97
N PHE A 98 -11.48 -33.51 13.28
CA PHE A 98 -10.82 -32.34 13.85
C PHE A 98 -9.38 -32.17 13.33
N LYS A 99 -8.68 -33.28 13.06
CA LYS A 99 -7.35 -33.28 12.45
C LYS A 99 -7.40 -32.74 11.02
N TYR A 100 -8.35 -33.20 10.21
CA TYR A 100 -8.54 -32.70 8.84
C TYR A 100 -8.92 -31.22 8.82
N PHE A 101 -9.77 -30.77 9.75
CA PHE A 101 -10.12 -29.36 9.90
C PHE A 101 -8.91 -28.48 10.28
N LEU A 102 -8.07 -28.95 11.22
CA LEU A 102 -6.82 -28.28 11.57
C LEU A 102 -5.82 -28.21 10.40
N VAL A 103 -5.72 -29.27 9.60
CA VAL A 103 -4.87 -29.30 8.40
C VAL A 103 -5.40 -28.34 7.34
N PHE A 104 -6.71 -28.30 7.11
CA PHE A 104 -7.34 -27.35 6.20
C PHE A 104 -7.10 -25.89 6.63
N ILE A 105 -7.15 -25.60 7.93
CA ILE A 105 -6.91 -24.26 8.46
C ILE A 105 -5.43 -23.87 8.38
N LYS A 106 -4.51 -24.79 8.70
CA LYS A 106 -3.08 -24.56 8.45
C LYS A 106 -2.76 -24.35 6.96
N GLY A 107 -3.44 -25.08 6.07
CA GLY A 107 -3.25 -24.96 4.62
C GLY A 107 -3.90 -23.71 4.01
N SER A 108 -4.91 -23.14 4.66
CA SER A 108 -5.61 -21.92 4.20
C SER A 108 -5.09 -20.64 4.85
N LYS A 109 -3.90 -20.67 5.47
CA LYS A 109 -3.23 -19.49 5.99
C LYS A 109 -2.87 -18.56 4.82
N LEU A 110 -3.74 -17.60 4.56
CA LEU A 110 -3.46 -16.45 3.70
C LEU A 110 -2.67 -15.44 4.55
N ASP A 111 -1.35 -15.56 4.54
CA ASP A 111 -0.46 -14.44 4.88
C ASP A 111 -0.24 -13.67 3.57
N LEU A 112 -1.02 -12.61 3.35
CA LEU A 112 -0.78 -11.66 2.27
C LEU A 112 -0.09 -10.45 2.88
N GLU A 113 1.19 -10.27 2.57
CA GLU A 113 1.94 -9.08 2.93
C GLU A 113 2.01 -8.17 1.71
N PHE A 114 1.02 -7.28 1.59
CA PHE A 114 1.03 -6.26 0.54
C PHE A 114 2.17 -5.27 0.78
N THR A 115 3.32 -5.58 0.18
CA THR A 115 4.53 -4.77 0.22
C THR A 115 4.73 -4.05 -1.10
N GLY A 116 5.56 -3.01 -1.12
CA GLY A 116 6.12 -2.42 -2.34
C GLY A 116 7.53 -2.96 -2.56
N GLY A 117 7.67 -4.03 -3.32
CA GLY A 117 8.94 -4.74 -3.58
C GLY A 117 9.65 -5.24 -2.32
N GLY A 118 8.91 -5.50 -1.23
CA GLY A 118 9.48 -5.84 0.09
C GLY A 118 10.13 -4.67 0.85
N MET A 119 10.17 -3.45 0.29
CA MET A 119 10.82 -2.30 0.91
C MET A 119 9.93 -1.54 1.90
N PHE A 120 8.62 -1.54 1.66
CA PHE A 120 7.65 -0.90 2.52
C PHE A 120 6.33 -1.66 2.50
N GLN A 121 5.54 -1.54 3.57
CA GLN A 121 4.17 -2.05 3.59
C GLN A 121 3.22 -1.00 3.00
N LEU A 122 2.22 -1.44 2.23
CA LEU A 122 1.16 -0.58 1.70
C LEU A 122 0.11 -0.32 2.78
N ASP A 123 0.48 0.47 3.76
CA ASP A 123 -0.36 0.82 4.88
C ASP A 123 -0.63 2.34 4.91
N ARG A 124 -1.47 2.76 5.87
CA ARG A 124 -1.79 4.19 6.03
C ARG A 124 -0.60 4.99 6.56
N SER A 125 0.37 4.34 7.21
CA SER A 125 1.58 5.01 7.71
C SER A 125 2.51 5.44 6.57
N LEU A 126 2.52 4.71 5.45
CA LEU A 126 3.21 5.08 4.23
C LEU A 126 2.72 6.44 3.69
N LEU A 127 1.42 6.71 3.73
CA LEU A 127 0.85 8.00 3.29
C LEU A 127 1.34 9.16 4.15
N LEU A 128 1.43 8.95 5.48
CA LEU A 128 1.95 9.94 6.42
C LEU A 128 3.44 10.19 6.23
N THR A 129 4.20 9.13 5.94
CA THR A 129 5.64 9.23 5.65
C THR A 129 5.87 10.00 4.35
N MET A 130 5.10 9.70 3.32
CA MET A 130 5.12 10.42 2.04
C MET A 130 4.75 11.89 2.19
N SER A 131 3.67 12.22 2.92
CA SER A 131 3.27 13.61 3.13
C SER A 131 4.30 14.39 3.96
N SER A 132 4.90 13.75 4.98
CA SER A 132 5.98 14.35 5.76
C SER A 132 7.22 14.62 4.92
N ALA A 133 7.62 13.66 4.06
CA ALA A 133 8.74 13.85 3.13
C ALA A 133 8.46 15.02 2.18
N ILE A 134 7.29 15.04 1.56
CA ILE A 134 6.84 16.13 0.67
C ILE A 134 6.95 17.48 1.38
N VAL A 135 6.38 17.64 2.56
CA VAL A 135 6.42 18.90 3.31
C VAL A 135 7.86 19.28 3.66
N SER A 136 8.68 18.33 4.11
CA SER A 136 10.07 18.57 4.51
C SER A 136 10.93 19.04 3.34
N TYR A 137 10.84 18.37 2.18
CA TYR A 137 11.54 18.79 0.96
C TYR A 137 11.02 20.11 0.42
N SER A 138 9.72 20.40 0.59
CA SER A 138 9.14 21.70 0.22
C SER A 138 9.75 22.84 1.05
N VAL A 139 9.84 22.65 2.36
CA VAL A 139 10.44 23.65 3.28
C VAL A 139 11.92 23.85 2.97
N LEU A 140 12.66 22.76 2.74
CA LEU A 140 14.07 22.84 2.35
C LEU A 140 14.22 23.64 1.05
N ALA A 141 13.46 23.33 0.01
CA ALA A 141 13.55 24.02 -1.28
C ALA A 141 13.21 25.52 -1.21
N VAL A 142 12.33 25.95 -0.29
CA VAL A 142 12.00 27.37 -0.08
C VAL A 142 13.07 28.10 0.75
N THR A 143 13.86 27.37 1.54
CA THR A 143 14.89 27.95 2.41
C THR A 143 16.27 28.03 1.77
N PHE A 144 16.47 27.38 0.62
CA PHE A 144 17.68 27.50 -0.23
C PHE A 144 17.46 28.53 -1.34
#